data_AF-A0A8T4RI79-F1
#
_entry.id   AF-A0A8T4RI79-F1
#
_cell.length_a   1.000
_cell.length_b   1.000
_cell.length_c   1.000
_cell.angle_alpha   90.00
_cell.angle_beta   90.00
_cell.angle_gamma   90.00
#
_symmetry.space_group_name_H-M   'P 1'
#
loop_
_entity.id
_entity.type
_entity.pdbx_description
1 polymer ?
#
loop_
_entity_poly.entity_id
_entity_poly.type
_entity_poly.pdbx_seq_one_letter_code
_entity_poly.pdbx_strand_id
1 'polypeptide(L)'
;MGNFQIQHDRPNCIACGVCESIAPEFWEMDKNDGKSNLKACKKVGHEEHRDIDEHTFEENREAADRCPVNIIHIVNKETGERLI
;
A
#
# COMPACT_ATOMS: atom_id res chain seq x y z
N MET A 1 -1.06 -17.23 -4.82
CA MET A 1 0.25 -16.65 -5.20
C MET A 1 -0.12 -15.27 -5.64
N GLY A 2 0.25 -14.24 -4.87
CA GLY A 2 -0.20 -12.87 -5.17
C GLY A 2 0.32 -12.42 -6.53
N ASN A 3 -0.61 -12.06 -7.42
CA ASN A 3 -0.31 -11.57 -8.76
C ASN A 3 0.17 -10.12 -8.73
N PHE A 4 -0.11 -9.38 -7.65
CA PHE A 4 0.23 -7.97 -7.51
C PHE A 4 1.08 -7.73 -6.27
N GLN A 5 1.83 -6.64 -6.30
CA GLN A 5 2.65 -6.16 -5.20
C GLN A 5 2.33 -4.70 -4.92
N ILE A 6 1.91 -4.41 -3.70
CA ILE A 6 1.84 -3.05 -3.16
C ILE A 6 3.27 -2.60 -2.82
N GLN A 7 3.61 -1.37 -3.15
CA GLN A 7 4.82 -0.66 -2.75
C GLN A 7 4.40 0.64 -2.07
N HIS A 8 4.81 0.84 -0.83
CA HIS A 8 4.41 1.99 -0.01
C HIS A 8 5.64 2.79 0.43
N ASP A 9 5.72 4.03 -0.02
CA ASP A 9 6.76 4.98 0.39
C ASP A 9 6.35 5.70 1.69
N ARG A 10 6.52 4.97 2.80
CA ARG A 10 6.18 5.44 4.15
C ARG A 10 6.84 6.78 4.55
N PRO A 11 8.11 7.08 4.21
CA PRO A 11 8.72 8.38 4.49
C PRO A 11 7.87 9.59 4.08
N ASN A 12 7.27 9.52 2.89
CA ASN A 12 6.44 10.58 2.30
C ASN A 12 4.97 10.56 2.78
N CYS A 13 4.61 9.64 3.68
CA CYS A 13 3.26 9.55 4.22
C CYS A 13 2.95 10.75 5.13
N ILE A 14 1.85 11.44 4.82
CA ILE A 14 1.32 12.59 5.58
C ILE A 14 0.21 12.21 6.58
N ALA A 15 0.08 10.93 6.93
CA ALA A 15 -0.88 10.45 7.93
C ALA A 15 -2.35 10.79 7.64
N CYS A 16 -2.78 10.73 6.36
CA CYS A 16 -4.16 11.06 5.99
C CYS A 16 -5.22 10.05 6.47
N GLY A 17 -4.83 8.81 6.78
CA GLY A 17 -5.73 7.75 7.27
C GLY A 17 -6.70 7.14 6.23
N VAL A 18 -6.70 7.62 4.99
CA VAL A 18 -7.66 7.17 3.97
C VAL A 18 -7.45 5.71 3.58
N CYS A 19 -6.18 5.29 3.43
CA CYS A 19 -5.82 3.90 3.16
C CYS A 19 -6.30 2.91 4.25
N GLU A 20 -6.23 3.29 5.53
CA GLU A 20 -6.78 2.48 6.64
C GLU A 20 -8.31 2.42 6.58
N SER A 21 -8.99 3.49 6.21
CA SER A 21 -10.45 3.47 6.08
C SER A 21 -10.95 2.58 4.94
N ILE A 22 -10.22 2.52 3.82
CA ILE A 22 -10.60 1.76 2.63
C ILE A 22 -10.23 0.28 2.79
N ALA A 23 -9.00 0.01 3.22
CA ALA A 23 -8.46 -1.35 3.32
C ALA A 23 -7.84 -1.58 4.71
N PRO A 24 -8.66 -1.61 5.79
CA PRO A 24 -8.18 -1.78 7.17
C PRO A 24 -7.49 -3.12 7.43
N GLU A 25 -7.67 -4.12 6.56
CA GLU A 25 -6.95 -5.40 6.65
C GLU A 25 -5.50 -5.30 6.16
N PHE A 26 -5.20 -4.31 5.32
CA PHE A 26 -3.90 -4.08 4.73
C PHE A 26 -3.14 -2.94 5.38
N TRP A 27 -3.85 -1.90 5.81
CA TRP A 27 -3.25 -0.68 6.35
C TRP A 27 -3.56 -0.54 7.85
N GLU A 28 -2.60 0.00 8.60
CA GLU A 28 -2.82 0.51 9.95
C GLU A 28 -2.11 1.84 10.14
N MET A 29 -2.68 2.68 10.96
CA MET A 29 -2.02 3.89 11.43
C MET A 29 -1.08 3.57 12.59
N ASP A 30 0.20 3.90 12.43
CA ASP A 30 1.21 3.74 13.48
C ASP A 30 0.92 4.67 14.65
N LYS A 31 0.85 4.12 15.87
CA LYS A 31 0.50 4.89 17.07
C LYS A 31 1.60 5.86 17.54
N ASN A 32 2.84 5.68 17.10
CA ASN A 32 3.98 6.51 17.52
C ASN A 32 4.15 7.72 16.61
N ASP A 33 4.13 7.49 15.30
CA ASP A 33 4.41 8.53 14.28
C ASP A 33 3.14 9.05 13.59
N GLY A 34 2.00 8.36 13.77
CA GLY A 34 0.73 8.67 13.10
C GLY A 34 0.70 8.30 11.62
N LYS A 35 1.81 7.86 11.02
CA LYS A 35 1.86 7.48 9.61
C LYS A 35 1.19 6.13 9.34
N SER A 36 0.68 5.97 8.13
CA SER A 36 0.20 4.67 7.67
C SER A 36 1.36 3.67 7.58
N ASN A 37 1.05 2.41 7.81
CA ASN A 37 1.96 1.28 7.75
C ASN A 37 1.24 0.11 7.07
N LEU A 38 1.94 -0.58 6.18
CA LEU A 38 1.41 -1.74 5.48
C LEU A 38 1.57 -2.99 6.37
N LYS A 39 0.46 -3.59 6.81
CA LYS A 39 0.43 -4.82 7.61
C LYS A 39 1.12 -5.96 6.87
N ALA A 40 1.78 -6.86 7.60
CA ALA A 40 2.40 -8.07 7.03
C ALA A 40 3.25 -7.81 5.76
N CYS A 41 3.90 -6.65 5.69
CA CYS A 41 4.74 -6.26 4.58
C CYS A 41 6.20 -6.71 4.76
N LYS A 42 6.93 -6.74 3.65
CA LYS A 42 8.37 -6.84 3.58
C LYS A 42 8.96 -5.44 3.42
N LYS A 43 9.80 -5.03 4.36
CA LYS A 43 10.53 -3.76 4.26
C LYS A 43 11.70 -3.91 3.29
N VAL A 44 11.74 -3.07 2.27
CA VAL A 44 12.78 -3.02 1.24
C VAL A 44 13.35 -1.60 1.25
N GLY A 45 14.44 -1.40 2.01
CA GLY A 45 15.00 -0.06 2.21
C GLY A 45 14.04 0.83 3.00
N HIS A 46 13.51 1.87 2.34
CA HIS A 46 12.54 2.81 2.93
C HIS A 46 11.09 2.51 2.53
N GLU A 47 10.89 1.56 1.62
CA GLU A 47 9.59 1.17 1.09
C GLU A 47 9.06 -0.10 1.78
N GLU A 48 7.75 -0.22 1.82
CA GLU A 48 7.04 -1.38 2.35
C GLU A 48 6.35 -2.12 1.22
N HIS A 49 6.69 -3.39 1.03
CA HIS A 49 6.20 -4.20 -0.07
C HIS A 49 5.29 -5.30 0.44
N ARG A 50 4.11 -5.49 -0.15
CA ARG A 50 3.23 -6.62 0.19
C ARG A 50 2.64 -7.25 -1.05
N ASP A 51 2.73 -8.57 -1.13
CA ASP A 51 2.07 -9.34 -2.17
C ASP A 51 0.56 -9.44 -1.87
N ILE A 52 -0.26 -9.18 -2.89
CA ILE A 52 -1.72 -9.27 -2.82
C ILE A 52 -2.26 -10.04 -4.03
N ASP A 53 -3.43 -10.63 -3.87
CA ASP A 53 -4.14 -11.33 -4.94
C ASP A 53 -5.16 -10.39 -5.62
N GLU A 54 -5.75 -10.82 -6.73
CA GLU A 54 -6.72 -10.01 -7.49
C GLU A 54 -7.96 -9.62 -6.68
N HIS A 55 -8.35 -10.45 -5.72
CA HIS A 55 -9.50 -10.16 -4.84
C HIS A 55 -9.32 -8.92 -3.97
N THR A 56 -8.08 -8.64 -3.56
CA THR A 56 -7.75 -7.50 -2.69
C THR A 56 -7.05 -6.39 -3.47
N PHE A 57 -6.92 -6.56 -4.79
CA PHE A 57 -6.36 -5.55 -5.69
C PHE A 57 -7.24 -4.29 -5.73
N GLU A 58 -8.57 -4.45 -5.84
CA GLU A 58 -9.47 -3.32 -6.04
C GLU A 58 -9.49 -2.36 -4.83
N GLU A 59 -9.60 -2.89 -3.61
CA GLU A 59 -9.56 -2.08 -2.37
C GLU A 59 -8.21 -1.36 -2.19
N ASN A 60 -7.09 -2.02 -2.51
CA ASN A 60 -5.76 -1.43 -2.35
C ASN A 60 -5.47 -0.43 -3.47
N ARG A 61 -6.01 -0.66 -4.67
CA ARG A 61 -5.98 0.30 -5.78
C ARG A 61 -6.78 1.55 -5.42
N GLU A 62 -7.97 1.39 -4.84
CA GLU A 62 -8.75 2.55 -4.37
C GLU A 62 -8.00 3.30 -3.27
N ALA A 63 -7.40 2.60 -2.31
CA ALA A 63 -6.56 3.22 -1.29
C ALA A 63 -5.38 4.02 -1.89
N ALA A 64 -4.78 3.52 -2.96
CA ALA A 64 -3.70 4.18 -3.67
C ALA A 64 -4.18 5.43 -4.43
N ASP A 65 -5.29 5.33 -5.16
CA ASP A 65 -5.89 6.44 -5.92
C ASP A 65 -6.36 7.58 -5.00
N ARG A 66 -6.85 7.24 -3.81
CA ARG A 66 -7.28 8.20 -2.80
C ARG A 66 -6.14 8.80 -1.98
N CYS A 67 -4.90 8.33 -2.19
CA CYS A 67 -3.75 8.87 -1.48
C CYS A 67 -3.44 10.29 -1.98
N PRO A 68 -3.55 11.35 -1.15
CA PRO A 68 -3.36 12.73 -1.61
C PRO A 68 -1.93 13.05 -2.06
N VAL A 69 -0.97 12.20 -1.67
CA VAL A 69 0.46 12.36 -1.99
C VAL A 69 0.99 11.25 -2.91
N ASN A 70 0.12 10.35 -3.41
CA ASN A 70 0.45 9.31 -4.39
C ASN A 70 1.68 8.45 -4.03
N ILE A 71 1.79 8.02 -2.76
CA ILE A 71 2.94 7.22 -2.25
C ILE A 71 2.68 5.71 -2.20
N ILE A 72 1.50 5.28 -2.65
CA ILE A 72 1.11 3.87 -2.70
C ILE A 72 1.08 3.48 -4.17
N HIS A 73 1.89 2.51 -4.54
CA HIS A 73 2.01 2.00 -5.89
C HIS A 73 1.65 0.51 -5.94
N ILE A 74 1.13 0.06 -7.06
CA ILE A 74 0.80 -1.36 -7.26
C ILE A 74 1.44 -1.84 -8.56
N VAL A 75 2.19 -2.92 -8.46
CA VAL A 75 2.92 -3.53 -9.58
C VAL A 75 2.38 -4.93 -9.82
N ASN A 76 2.05 -5.24 -11.07
CA ASN A 76 1.74 -6.60 -11.50
C ASN A 76 3.05 -7.40 -11.57
N LYS A 77 3.14 -8.49 -10.82
CA LYS A 77 4.34 -9.33 -10.76
C LYS A 77 4.47 -10.28 -11.94
N GLU A 78 3.37 -10.58 -12.63
CA GLU A 78 3.36 -11.44 -13.82
C GLU A 78 3.87 -10.68 -15.05
N THR A 79 3.46 -9.42 -15.21
CA THR A 79 3.85 -8.58 -16.35
C THR A 79 5.00 -7.63 -16.05
N GLY A 80 5.28 -7.33 -14.78
CA GLY A 80 6.23 -6.32 -14.35
C GLY A 80 5.73 -4.88 -14.52
N GLU A 81 4.45 -4.68 -14.85
CA GLU A 81 3.87 -3.36 -15.12
C GLU A 81 3.43 -2.66 -13.83
N ARG A 82 3.77 -1.37 -13.68
CA ARG A 82 3.23 -0.52 -12.61
C ARG A 82 1.85 -0.01 -13.03
N LEU A 83 0.84 -0.38 -12.25
CA LEU A 83 -0.57 -0.05 -12.50
C LEU A 83 -0.95 1.32 -11.92
N ILE A 84 -0.25 1.77 -10.87
CA ILE A 84 -0.38 3.10 -10.25
C ILE A 84 0.95 3.51 -9.61
#